data_AF-A0A2H9MWN6-F1
#
_entry.id   AF-A0A2H9MWN6-F1
#
_cell.length_a   1.000
_cell.length_b   1.000
_cell.length_c   1.000
_cell.angle_alpha   90.00
_cell.angle_beta   90.00
_cell.angle_gamma   90.00
#
_symmetry.space_group_name_H-M   'P 1'
#
loop_
_entity.id
_entity.type
_entity.pdbx_description
1 polymer ?
#
loop_
_entity_poly.entity_id
_entity_poly.type
_entity_poly.pdbx_seq_one_letter_code
_entity_poly.pdbx_strand_id
1 'polypeptide(L)'
;MSFLKKFEDNDKKKKTNKKIDSELPFFITIVTLLTTSGIGPYTIFLKIKDLDLLPNVRLESIKILKRIDILGKDPLIVMSETNERGSNFGDFLNGWVSAIQSGGDIVNYLTSKMYTAFELYEAHEAEVAKKVETVIETYMTMQVVVLAIYIIVTATSTGGIGTAPLTTDIDPLYMVIVMPPVVSLLFLFIAQKLNKSKVKELDWKKILTFGLPGILAAIAIISLNIMPDVSLYVLGVALITASFWPALNFKNKYKFSIDAESGTSQIMRDVAEARKAGLGPEKCVIQSTKRKDYGLFNPIANGIANK
;
A
#
# COMPACT_ATOMS: atom_id res chain seq x y z
N MET A 1 11.92 -34.10 -11.69
CA MET A 1 10.75 -33.27 -12.06
C MET A 1 9.74 -33.04 -10.93
N SER A 2 9.56 -33.97 -9.97
CA SER A 2 8.59 -33.83 -8.86
C SER A 2 8.95 -32.76 -7.80
N PHE A 3 10.25 -32.61 -7.47
CA PHE A 3 10.69 -31.67 -6.43
C PHE A 3 10.55 -30.19 -6.81
N LEU A 4 10.96 -29.81 -8.03
CA LEU A 4 10.86 -28.41 -8.49
C LEU A 4 9.40 -27.96 -8.63
N LYS A 5 8.51 -28.83 -9.10
CA LYS A 5 7.07 -28.55 -9.15
C LYS A 5 6.47 -28.37 -7.75
N LYS A 6 6.89 -29.20 -6.78
CA LYS A 6 6.48 -29.07 -5.37
C LYS A 6 6.97 -27.76 -4.74
N PHE A 7 8.20 -27.32 -5.04
CA PHE A 7 8.71 -26.03 -4.58
C PHE A 7 7.97 -24.84 -5.21
N GLU A 8 7.73 -24.88 -6.53
CA GLU A 8 6.98 -23.83 -7.22
C GLU A 8 5.53 -23.73 -6.74
N ASP A 9 4.89 -24.86 -6.49
CA ASP A 9 3.54 -24.93 -5.93
C ASP A 9 3.51 -24.41 -4.48
N ASN A 10 4.53 -24.71 -3.68
CA ASN A 10 4.67 -24.19 -2.31
C ASN A 10 4.90 -22.67 -2.30
N ASP A 11 5.70 -22.13 -3.22
CA ASP A 11 5.94 -20.69 -3.33
C ASP A 11 4.68 -19.94 -3.80
N LYS A 12 3.94 -20.51 -4.76
CA LYS A 12 2.63 -19.98 -5.18
C LYS A 12 1.65 -19.97 -4.01
N LYS A 13 1.57 -21.06 -3.25
CA LYS A 13 0.73 -21.16 -2.04
C LYS A 13 1.13 -20.15 -0.98
N LYS A 14 2.43 -19.97 -0.70
CA LYS A 14 2.93 -18.98 0.27
C LYS A 14 2.56 -17.55 -0.14
N LYS A 15 2.61 -17.23 -1.43
CA LYS A 15 2.17 -15.94 -1.97
C LYS A 15 0.65 -15.75 -1.84
N THR A 16 -0.15 -16.79 -2.06
CA THR A 16 -1.60 -16.76 -1.88
C THR A 16 -1.98 -16.59 -0.41
N ASN A 17 -1.37 -17.36 0.50
CA ASN A 17 -1.59 -17.24 1.94
C ASN A 17 -1.26 -15.83 2.42
N LYS A 18 -0.13 -15.25 2.00
CA LYS A 18 0.23 -13.88 2.38
C LYS A 18 -0.82 -12.84 1.93
N LYS A 19 -1.47 -13.04 0.78
CA LYS A 19 -2.55 -12.15 0.31
C LYS A 19 -3.83 -12.34 1.13
N ILE A 20 -4.20 -13.58 1.43
CA ILE A 20 -5.36 -13.88 2.27
C ILE A 20 -5.14 -13.33 3.69
N ASP A 21 -3.94 -13.50 4.25
CA ASP A 21 -3.58 -13.01 5.57
C ASP A 21 -3.70 -11.48 5.68
N SER A 22 -3.43 -10.74 4.60
CA SER A 22 -3.64 -9.29 4.58
C SER A 22 -5.12 -8.86 4.58
N GLU A 23 -6.01 -9.74 4.12
CA GLU A 23 -7.46 -9.55 4.13
C GLU A 23 -8.13 -10.14 5.39
N LEU A 24 -7.40 -10.96 6.13
CA LEU A 24 -7.91 -11.74 7.25
C LEU A 24 -8.52 -10.90 8.38
N PRO A 25 -7.90 -9.80 8.87
CA PRO A 25 -8.52 -8.98 9.92
C PRO A 25 -9.89 -8.42 9.51
N PHE A 26 -10.03 -7.99 8.26
CA PHE A 26 -11.29 -7.48 7.71
C PHE A 26 -12.33 -8.59 7.54
N PHE A 27 -11.91 -9.77 7.07
CA PHE A 27 -12.78 -10.95 7.02
C PHE A 27 -13.32 -11.32 8.41
N ILE A 28 -12.43 -11.42 9.40
CA ILE A 28 -12.82 -11.74 10.78
C ILE A 28 -13.81 -10.70 11.29
N THR A 29 -13.59 -9.41 11.00
CA THR A 29 -14.54 -8.34 11.38
C THR A 29 -15.95 -8.57 10.82
N ILE A 30 -16.05 -8.92 9.53
CA ILE A 30 -17.34 -9.20 8.88
C ILE A 30 -17.99 -10.45 9.51
N VAL A 31 -17.20 -11.50 9.74
CA VAL A 31 -17.67 -12.73 10.39
C VAL A 31 -18.19 -12.42 11.79
N THR A 32 -17.43 -11.70 12.62
CA THR A 32 -17.82 -11.28 13.97
C THR A 32 -19.12 -10.49 13.94
N LEU A 33 -19.20 -9.44 13.10
CA LEU A 33 -20.39 -8.59 12.99
C LEU A 33 -21.66 -9.37 12.62
N LEU A 34 -21.56 -10.25 11.61
CA LEU A 34 -22.69 -11.06 11.16
C LEU A 34 -23.05 -12.13 12.20
N THR A 35 -22.06 -12.72 12.86
CA THR A 35 -22.28 -13.72 13.92
C THR A 35 -22.93 -13.11 15.15
N THR A 36 -22.56 -11.87 15.53
CA THR A 36 -23.27 -11.10 16.58
C THR A 36 -24.75 -10.90 16.24
N SER A 37 -25.09 -10.85 14.94
CA SER A 37 -26.47 -10.77 14.46
C SER A 37 -27.17 -12.14 14.37
N GLY A 38 -26.55 -13.21 14.86
CA GLY A 38 -27.08 -14.58 14.82
C GLY A 38 -26.98 -15.26 13.46
N ILE A 39 -26.18 -14.72 12.53
CA ILE A 39 -26.04 -15.29 11.18
C ILE A 39 -25.02 -16.44 11.21
N GLY A 40 -25.42 -17.60 10.70
CA GLY A 40 -24.56 -18.78 10.65
C GLY A 40 -23.48 -18.77 9.55
N PRO A 41 -22.50 -19.68 9.62
CA PRO A 41 -21.33 -19.69 8.72
C PRO A 41 -21.66 -19.74 7.23
N TYR A 42 -22.63 -20.58 6.84
CA TYR A 42 -23.05 -20.72 5.44
C TYR A 42 -23.51 -19.39 4.83
N THR A 43 -24.41 -18.69 5.52
CA THR A 43 -24.94 -17.40 5.08
C THR A 43 -23.85 -16.32 5.07
N ILE A 44 -22.89 -16.39 5.99
CA ILE A 44 -21.74 -15.47 6.00
C ILE A 44 -20.90 -15.67 4.72
N PHE A 45 -20.55 -16.90 4.37
CA PHE A 45 -19.82 -17.16 3.12
C PHE A 45 -20.59 -16.74 1.87
N LEU A 46 -21.93 -16.93 1.85
CA LEU A 46 -22.77 -16.44 0.76
C LEU A 46 -22.69 -14.92 0.61
N LYS A 47 -22.72 -14.16 1.70
CA LYS A 47 -22.54 -12.69 1.64
C LYS A 47 -21.15 -12.30 1.15
N ILE A 48 -20.11 -12.99 1.61
CA ILE A 48 -18.72 -12.67 1.28
C ILE A 48 -18.39 -12.99 -0.18
N LYS A 49 -19.06 -13.98 -0.76
CA LYS A 49 -18.99 -14.29 -2.19
C LYS A 49 -19.31 -13.07 -3.08
N ASP A 50 -20.21 -12.20 -2.63
CA ASP A 50 -20.69 -11.04 -3.41
C ASP A 50 -19.96 -9.74 -3.04
N LEU A 51 -19.00 -9.78 -2.10
CA LEU A 51 -18.20 -8.62 -1.72
C LEU A 51 -16.97 -8.47 -2.63
N ASP A 52 -16.81 -7.28 -3.23
CA ASP A 52 -15.64 -6.95 -4.05
C ASP A 52 -14.43 -6.45 -3.24
N LEU A 53 -14.62 -6.19 -1.93
CA LEU A 53 -13.59 -5.61 -1.06
C LEU A 53 -12.48 -6.61 -0.67
N LEU A 54 -12.79 -7.90 -0.63
CA LEU A 54 -11.88 -8.96 -0.17
C LEU A 54 -11.70 -10.03 -1.27
N PRO A 55 -11.02 -9.70 -2.38
CA PRO A 55 -10.97 -10.56 -3.56
C PRO A 55 -10.32 -11.92 -3.28
N ASN A 56 -9.30 -12.01 -2.43
CA ASN A 56 -8.62 -13.28 -2.18
C ASN A 56 -9.45 -14.17 -1.26
N VAL A 57 -10.02 -13.61 -0.18
CA VAL A 57 -10.92 -14.33 0.72
C VAL A 57 -12.23 -14.73 0.03
N ARG A 58 -12.74 -13.90 -0.89
CA ARG A 58 -13.89 -14.21 -1.74
C ARG A 58 -13.68 -15.49 -2.55
N LEU A 59 -12.50 -15.64 -3.16
CA LEU A 59 -12.18 -16.85 -3.94
C LEU A 59 -12.16 -18.10 -3.06
N GLU A 60 -11.58 -18.03 -1.87
CA GLU A 60 -11.61 -19.16 -0.92
C GLU A 60 -13.03 -19.44 -0.42
N SER A 61 -13.81 -18.40 -0.14
CA SER A 61 -15.23 -18.52 0.24
C SER A 61 -16.05 -19.22 -0.84
N ILE A 62 -15.82 -18.91 -2.13
CA ILE A 62 -16.44 -19.61 -3.26
C ILE A 62 -16.06 -21.09 -3.29
N LYS A 63 -14.80 -21.43 -3.01
CA LYS A 63 -14.37 -22.84 -2.96
C LYS A 63 -15.04 -23.59 -1.82
N ILE A 64 -15.17 -22.96 -0.65
CA ILE A 64 -15.88 -23.52 0.51
C ILE A 64 -17.35 -23.76 0.15
N LEU A 65 -18.05 -22.74 -0.37
CA LEU A 65 -19.45 -22.87 -0.80
C LEU A 65 -19.63 -23.94 -1.86
N LYS A 66 -18.73 -24.03 -2.84
CA LYS A 66 -18.78 -25.07 -3.88
C LYS A 66 -18.72 -26.47 -3.28
N ARG A 67 -17.91 -26.70 -2.24
CA ARG A 67 -17.84 -28.00 -1.56
C ARG A 67 -19.12 -28.30 -0.77
N ILE A 68 -19.77 -27.28 -0.23
CA ILE A 68 -21.05 -27.43 0.50
C ILE A 68 -22.19 -27.71 -0.50
N ASP A 69 -22.39 -26.81 -1.46
CA ASP A 69 -23.54 -26.84 -2.38
C ASP A 69 -23.47 -27.99 -3.41
N ILE A 70 -22.27 -28.35 -3.89
CA ILE A 70 -22.12 -29.40 -4.91
C ILE A 70 -21.90 -30.78 -4.28
N LEU A 71 -21.07 -30.87 -3.25
CA LEU A 71 -20.70 -32.16 -2.66
C LEU A 71 -21.60 -32.56 -1.50
N GLY A 72 -22.54 -31.70 -1.08
CA GLY A 72 -23.43 -31.95 0.06
C GLY A 72 -22.69 -32.12 1.38
N LYS A 73 -21.45 -31.60 1.49
CA LYS A 73 -20.65 -31.71 2.72
C LYS A 73 -21.15 -30.74 3.78
N ASP A 74 -21.07 -31.18 5.04
CA ASP A 74 -21.38 -30.33 6.18
C ASP A 74 -20.46 -29.09 6.23
N PRO A 75 -21.01 -27.87 6.43
CA PRO A 75 -20.22 -26.63 6.45
C PRO A 75 -19.08 -26.62 7.47
N LEU A 76 -19.29 -27.17 8.66
CA LEU A 76 -18.29 -27.18 9.73
C LEU A 76 -17.15 -28.14 9.40
N ILE A 77 -17.47 -29.27 8.77
CA ILE A 77 -16.46 -30.21 8.25
C ILE A 77 -15.67 -29.59 7.11
N VAL A 78 -16.32 -28.89 6.17
CA VAL A 78 -15.59 -28.21 5.07
C VAL A 78 -14.65 -27.15 5.62
N MET A 79 -15.07 -26.37 6.60
CA MET A 79 -14.24 -25.35 7.24
C MET A 79 -13.01 -25.95 7.94
N SER A 80 -13.18 -27.06 8.67
CA SER A 80 -12.04 -27.72 9.33
C SER A 80 -11.10 -28.42 8.35
N GLU A 81 -11.65 -28.99 7.26
CA GLU A 81 -10.89 -29.56 6.14
C GLU A 81 -10.21 -28.50 5.25
N THR A 82 -10.55 -27.21 5.39
CA THR A 82 -9.90 -26.10 4.65
C THR A 82 -8.47 -25.85 5.13
N ASN A 83 -7.93 -26.75 5.96
CA ASN A 83 -6.56 -26.75 6.43
C ASN A 83 -5.56 -27.09 5.30
N GLU A 84 -5.40 -26.17 4.36
CA GLU A 84 -4.19 -26.07 3.54
C GLU A 84 -3.02 -25.71 4.48
N ARG A 85 -2.51 -26.75 5.16
CA ARG A 85 -1.37 -26.81 6.11
C ARG A 85 -0.62 -25.48 6.29
N GLY A 86 -0.95 -24.75 7.37
CA GLY A 86 -0.16 -23.63 7.89
C GLY A 86 -0.56 -22.24 7.39
N SER A 87 -1.83 -22.01 7.05
CA SER A 87 -2.35 -20.66 6.76
C SER A 87 -3.10 -20.09 7.97
N ASN A 88 -2.92 -18.80 8.27
CA ASN A 88 -3.63 -18.15 9.39
C ASN A 88 -5.16 -18.16 9.16
N PHE A 89 -5.59 -18.18 7.90
CA PHE A 89 -7.00 -18.35 7.52
C PHE A 89 -7.55 -19.71 7.91
N GLY A 90 -6.84 -20.80 7.62
CA GLY A 90 -7.24 -22.15 8.03
C GLY A 90 -7.29 -22.31 9.55
N ASP A 91 -6.32 -21.71 10.27
CA ASP A 91 -6.30 -21.72 11.73
C ASP A 91 -7.48 -20.95 12.33
N PHE A 92 -7.86 -19.82 11.71
CA PHE A 92 -9.07 -19.09 12.07
C PHE A 92 -10.34 -19.92 11.86
N LEU A 93 -10.50 -20.55 10.69
CA LEU A 93 -11.67 -21.37 10.39
C LEU A 93 -11.79 -22.56 11.35
N ASN A 94 -10.68 -23.24 11.67
CA ASN A 94 -10.66 -24.32 12.65
C ASN A 94 -11.05 -23.83 14.04
N GLY A 95 -10.49 -22.71 14.49
CA GLY A 95 -10.85 -22.13 15.78
C GLY A 95 -12.32 -21.68 15.84
N TRP A 96 -12.86 -21.17 14.73
CA TRP A 96 -14.28 -20.84 14.62
C TRP A 96 -15.18 -22.10 14.71
N VAL A 97 -14.83 -23.18 14.01
CA VAL A 97 -15.53 -24.47 14.12
C VAL A 97 -15.47 -25.02 15.54
N SER A 98 -14.30 -24.99 16.18
CA SER A 98 -14.14 -25.43 17.57
C SER A 98 -14.98 -24.61 18.55
N ALA A 99 -15.09 -23.29 18.34
CA ALA A 99 -15.95 -22.43 19.14
C ALA A 99 -17.45 -22.80 18.98
N ILE A 100 -17.87 -23.15 17.77
CA ILE A 100 -19.24 -23.61 17.50
C ILE A 100 -19.50 -24.99 18.15
N GLN A 101 -18.60 -25.95 17.94
CA GLN A 101 -18.77 -27.33 18.43
C GLN A 101 -18.70 -27.44 19.95
N SER A 102 -17.89 -26.62 20.61
CA SER A 102 -17.80 -26.59 22.08
C SER A 102 -19.02 -25.96 22.74
N GLY A 103 -19.94 -25.36 21.98
CA GLY A 103 -21.12 -24.67 22.52
C GLY A 103 -20.79 -23.45 23.37
N GLY A 104 -19.56 -22.95 23.26
CA GLY A 104 -19.10 -21.76 23.99
C GLY A 104 -19.64 -20.46 23.39
N ASP A 105 -19.18 -19.35 23.95
CA ASP A 105 -19.51 -18.02 23.43
C ASP A 105 -18.71 -17.71 22.16
N ILE A 106 -19.31 -18.05 21.02
CA ILE A 106 -18.74 -17.83 19.69
C ILE A 106 -18.46 -16.34 19.45
N VAL A 107 -19.34 -15.45 19.93
CA VAL A 107 -19.19 -14.00 19.72
C VAL A 107 -17.97 -13.49 20.48
N ASN A 108 -17.77 -13.91 21.72
CA ASN A 108 -16.59 -13.54 22.51
C ASN A 108 -15.30 -14.11 21.89
N TYR A 109 -15.31 -15.36 21.42
CA TYR A 109 -14.16 -15.94 20.71
C TYR A 109 -13.80 -15.12 19.45
N LEU A 110 -14.78 -14.87 18.58
CA LEU A 110 -14.59 -14.13 17.34
C LEU A 110 -14.16 -12.68 17.60
N THR A 111 -14.72 -12.04 18.62
CA THR A 111 -14.35 -10.68 19.03
C THR A 111 -12.91 -10.62 19.53
N SER A 112 -12.51 -11.55 20.41
CA SER A 112 -11.14 -11.66 20.89
C SER A 112 -10.16 -11.89 19.73
N LYS A 113 -10.49 -12.85 18.85
CA LYS A 113 -9.66 -13.17 17.68
C LYS A 113 -9.56 -12.01 16.69
N MET A 114 -10.61 -11.22 16.52
CA MET A 114 -10.64 -9.99 15.73
C MET A 114 -9.64 -8.96 16.28
N TYR A 115 -9.66 -8.69 17.59
CA TYR A 115 -8.72 -7.75 18.21
C TYR A 115 -7.28 -8.21 18.05
N THR A 116 -6.99 -9.49 18.31
CA THR A 116 -5.66 -10.05 18.08
C THR A 116 -5.22 -9.93 16.62
N ALA A 117 -6.14 -10.12 15.66
CA ALA A 117 -5.82 -9.96 14.24
C ALA A 117 -5.46 -8.51 13.88
N PHE A 118 -6.15 -7.52 14.46
CA PHE A 118 -5.81 -6.11 14.27
C PHE A 118 -4.53 -5.68 14.98
N GLU A 119 -4.26 -6.19 16.19
CA GLU A 119 -3.02 -5.93 16.91
C GLU A 119 -1.81 -6.45 16.12
N LEU A 120 -1.89 -7.68 15.59
CA LEU A 120 -0.86 -8.24 14.72
C LEU A 120 -0.70 -7.45 13.42
N TYR A 121 -1.81 -6.98 12.86
CA TYR A 121 -1.80 -6.16 11.66
C TYR A 121 -1.13 -4.80 11.92
N GLU A 122 -1.48 -4.12 13.01
CA GLU A 122 -0.87 -2.86 13.44
C GLU A 122 0.64 -3.03 13.69
N ALA A 123 1.04 -4.08 14.40
CA ALA A 123 2.45 -4.40 14.63
C ALA A 123 3.22 -4.60 13.32
N HIS A 124 2.63 -5.31 12.35
CA HIS A 124 3.23 -5.50 11.02
C HIS A 124 3.35 -4.17 10.25
N GLU A 125 2.32 -3.32 10.28
CA GLU A 125 2.38 -2.00 9.62
C GLU A 125 3.40 -1.07 10.28
N ALA A 126 3.51 -1.09 11.60
CA ALA A 126 4.53 -0.34 12.34
C ALA A 126 5.95 -0.84 12.01
N GLU A 127 6.14 -2.15 11.86
CA GLU A 127 7.42 -2.73 11.43
C GLU A 127 7.79 -2.29 10.00
N VAL A 128 6.82 -2.27 9.08
CA VAL A 128 7.03 -1.76 7.71
C VAL A 128 7.38 -0.28 7.72
N ALA A 129 6.70 0.53 8.53
CA ALA A 129 7.02 1.95 8.69
C ALA A 129 8.44 2.16 9.20
N LYS A 130 8.85 1.42 10.23
CA LYS A 130 10.21 1.47 10.79
C LYS A 130 11.27 1.07 9.78
N LYS A 131 11.01 0.06 8.93
CA LYS A 131 11.93 -0.32 7.84
C LYS A 131 12.13 0.81 6.84
N VAL A 132 11.06 1.54 6.49
CA VAL A 132 11.15 2.69 5.58
C VAL A 132 11.92 3.84 6.23
N GLU A 133 11.68 4.11 7.52
CA GLU A 133 12.44 5.08 8.30
C GLU A 133 13.94 4.79 8.28
N THR A 134 14.35 3.55 8.57
CA THR A 134 15.76 3.14 8.51
C THR A 134 16.38 3.32 7.12
N VAL A 135 15.60 3.10 6.05
CA VAL A 135 16.06 3.32 4.66
C VAL A 135 16.28 4.81 4.39
N ILE A 136 15.40 5.67 4.90
CA ILE A 136 15.54 7.13 4.77
C ILE A 136 16.76 7.62 5.56
N GLU A 137 16.98 7.15 6.78
CA GLU A 137 18.17 7.49 7.57
C GLU A 137 19.47 7.07 6.88
N THR A 138 19.50 5.85 6.35
CA THR A 138 20.65 5.33 5.59
C THR A 138 20.86 6.15 4.31
N TYR A 139 19.79 6.54 3.62
CA TYR A 139 19.87 7.41 2.46
C TYR A 139 20.47 8.78 2.82
N MET A 140 19.99 9.42 3.88
CA MET A 140 20.46 10.74 4.30
C MET A 140 21.95 10.71 4.69
N THR A 141 22.38 9.69 5.43
CA THR A 141 23.80 9.53 5.81
C THR A 141 24.68 9.29 4.58
N MET A 142 24.26 8.45 3.63
CA MET A 142 24.98 8.24 2.37
C MET A 142 25.08 9.53 1.54
N GLN A 143 24.02 10.33 1.51
CA GLN A 143 24.01 11.60 0.78
C GLN A 143 25.00 12.62 1.39
N VAL A 144 25.11 12.67 2.72
CA VAL A 144 26.09 13.50 3.43
C VAL A 144 27.52 13.03 3.11
N VAL A 145 27.78 11.72 3.05
CA VAL A 145 29.09 11.18 2.68
C VAL A 145 29.46 11.55 1.24
N VAL A 146 28.53 11.41 0.29
CA VAL A 146 28.75 11.81 -1.11
C VAL A 146 29.07 13.30 -1.21
N LEU A 147 28.37 14.15 -0.46
CA LEU A 147 28.64 15.58 -0.38
C LEU A 147 30.05 15.87 0.20
N ALA A 148 30.45 15.17 1.25
CA ALA A 148 31.76 15.35 1.88
C ALA A 148 32.90 14.95 0.93
N ILE A 149 32.77 13.81 0.23
CA ILE A 149 33.72 13.38 -0.80
C ILE A 149 33.83 14.43 -1.90
N TYR A 150 32.69 15.00 -2.33
CA TYR A 150 32.69 16.07 -3.32
C TYR A 150 33.50 17.30 -2.87
N ILE A 151 33.30 17.79 -1.64
CA ILE A 151 34.03 18.94 -1.11
C ILE A 151 35.54 18.67 -1.12
N ILE A 152 35.97 17.46 -0.75
CA ILE A 152 37.39 17.08 -0.75
C ILE A 152 37.95 17.01 -2.17
N VAL A 153 37.22 16.38 -3.10
CA VAL A 153 37.67 16.24 -4.49
C VAL A 153 37.78 17.60 -5.17
N THR A 154 36.81 18.50 -4.97
CA THR A 154 36.89 19.87 -5.51
C THR A 154 38.02 20.68 -4.88
N ALA A 155 38.20 20.60 -3.57
CA ALA A 155 39.29 21.30 -2.89
C ALA A 155 40.70 20.85 -3.35
N THR A 156 40.85 19.60 -3.81
CA THR A 156 42.14 19.02 -4.22
C THR A 156 42.41 19.07 -5.72
N SER A 157 41.36 19.09 -6.56
CA SER A 157 41.49 19.08 -8.04
C SER A 157 41.53 20.47 -8.67
N THR A 158 40.74 21.42 -8.16
CA THR A 158 40.92 22.85 -8.45
C THR A 158 41.88 23.41 -7.40
N GLY A 159 43.05 23.90 -7.82
CA GLY A 159 44.15 24.34 -6.96
C GLY A 159 43.80 25.51 -6.04
N GLY A 160 42.96 25.26 -5.04
CA GLY A 160 42.37 26.30 -4.20
C GLY A 160 41.24 27.07 -4.88
N ILE A 161 40.40 27.67 -4.05
CA ILE A 161 39.30 28.57 -4.45
C ILE A 161 39.89 29.71 -5.30
N GLY A 162 39.55 29.77 -6.60
CA GLY A 162 39.85 30.93 -7.46
C GLY A 162 40.88 30.72 -8.58
N THR A 163 41.36 29.50 -8.86
CA THR A 163 42.21 29.23 -10.03
C THR A 163 41.42 28.58 -11.17
N ALA A 164 41.71 28.99 -12.42
CA ALA A 164 41.02 28.52 -13.62
C ALA A 164 41.19 27.00 -13.79
N PRO A 165 40.17 26.26 -14.26
CA PRO A 165 40.21 24.80 -14.31
C PRO A 165 41.34 24.32 -15.24
N LEU A 166 42.19 23.41 -14.78
CA LEU A 166 43.02 22.63 -15.68
C LEU A 166 42.11 21.72 -16.51
N THR A 167 42.31 21.74 -17.82
CA THR A 167 41.65 20.90 -18.81
C THR A 167 42.12 19.45 -18.68
N THR A 168 41.70 18.76 -17.63
CA THR A 168 41.74 17.30 -17.54
C THR A 168 40.35 16.74 -17.77
N ASP A 169 40.25 15.70 -18.60
CA ASP A 169 39.05 15.18 -19.30
C ASP A 169 37.80 14.81 -18.45
N ILE A 170 37.80 15.03 -17.13
CA ILE A 170 36.63 14.80 -16.28
C ILE A 170 36.54 15.90 -15.21
N ASP A 171 35.72 16.92 -15.44
CA ASP A 171 35.46 17.93 -14.41
C ASP A 171 34.81 17.26 -13.18
N PRO A 172 35.31 17.52 -11.95
CA PRO A 172 34.69 17.06 -10.69
C PRO A 172 33.21 17.41 -10.56
N LEU A 173 32.76 18.43 -11.31
CA LEU A 173 31.37 18.87 -11.39
C LEU A 173 30.44 17.78 -11.98
N TYR A 174 30.90 17.00 -12.96
CA TYR A 174 30.09 15.91 -13.53
C TYR A 174 29.80 14.81 -12.52
N MET A 175 30.69 14.57 -11.55
CA MET A 175 30.47 13.62 -10.47
C MET A 175 29.29 14.04 -9.57
N VAL A 176 29.07 15.33 -9.34
CA VAL A 176 27.95 15.84 -8.52
C VAL A 176 26.63 15.86 -9.26
N ILE A 177 26.65 16.05 -10.57
CA ILE A 177 25.41 16.02 -11.34
C ILE A 177 24.90 14.57 -11.47
N VAL A 178 25.81 13.59 -11.52
CA VAL A 178 25.46 12.19 -11.77
C VAL A 178 25.33 11.34 -10.50
N MET A 179 26.22 11.49 -9.51
CA MET A 179 26.22 10.59 -8.33
C MET A 179 24.99 10.73 -7.42
N PRO A 180 24.55 11.93 -7.01
CA PRO A 180 23.36 12.12 -6.18
C PRO A 180 22.06 11.52 -6.75
N PRO A 181 21.70 11.71 -8.05
CA PRO A 181 20.52 11.07 -8.60
C PRO A 181 20.69 9.55 -8.74
N VAL A 182 21.89 9.04 -9.03
CA VAL A 182 22.15 7.59 -9.07
C VAL A 182 21.94 6.94 -7.70
N VAL A 183 22.51 7.53 -6.64
CA VAL A 183 22.32 7.06 -5.27
C VAL A 183 20.85 7.16 -4.87
N SER A 184 20.18 8.28 -5.17
CA SER A 184 18.75 8.46 -4.90
C SER A 184 17.89 7.41 -5.61
N LEU A 185 18.17 7.09 -6.87
CA LEU A 185 17.47 6.05 -7.63
C LEU A 185 17.67 4.66 -7.01
N LEU A 186 18.88 4.34 -6.55
CA LEU A 186 19.18 3.08 -5.87
C LEU A 186 18.34 2.96 -4.59
N PHE A 187 18.31 3.99 -3.76
CA PHE A 187 17.53 4.00 -2.52
C PHE A 187 16.02 3.98 -2.77
N LEU A 188 15.53 4.66 -3.81
CA LEU A 188 14.13 4.57 -4.22
C LEU A 188 13.75 3.15 -4.65
N PHE A 189 14.63 2.46 -5.38
CA PHE A 189 14.40 1.07 -5.77
C PHE A 189 14.35 0.12 -4.57
N ILE A 190 15.24 0.32 -3.59
CA ILE A 190 15.21 -0.43 -2.32
C ILE A 190 13.91 -0.15 -1.57
N ALA A 191 13.52 1.12 -1.43
CA ALA A 191 12.30 1.53 -0.73
C ALA A 191 11.04 0.92 -1.35
N GLN A 192 10.92 0.95 -2.68
CA GLN A 192 9.79 0.37 -3.41
C GLN A 192 9.68 -1.15 -3.22
N LYS A 193 10.82 -1.84 -3.08
CA LYS A 193 10.85 -3.29 -2.84
C LYS A 193 10.47 -3.64 -1.40
N LEU A 194 10.80 -2.77 -0.44
CA LEU A 194 10.53 -2.98 0.98
C LEU A 194 9.09 -2.65 1.35
N ASN A 195 8.52 -1.60 0.76
CA ASN A 195 7.15 -1.18 1.02
C ASN A 195 6.37 -1.03 -0.29
N LYS A 196 5.29 -1.82 -0.44
CA LYS A 196 4.28 -1.54 -1.46
C LYS A 196 3.29 -0.55 -0.86
N SER A 197 3.38 0.70 -1.29
CA SER A 197 2.46 1.72 -0.83
C SER A 197 1.01 1.30 -1.09
N LYS A 198 0.16 1.42 -0.06
CA LYS A 198 -1.29 1.22 -0.18
C LYS A 198 -1.96 2.42 -0.87
N VAL A 199 -1.24 3.53 -1.04
CA VAL A 199 -1.72 4.69 -1.79
C VAL A 199 -1.60 4.40 -3.29
N LYS A 200 -2.62 4.76 -4.05
CA LYS A 200 -2.65 4.57 -5.51
C LYS A 200 -1.52 5.35 -6.18
N GLU A 201 -0.41 4.67 -6.44
CA GLU A 201 0.75 5.24 -7.11
C GLU A 201 0.36 5.83 -8.47
N LEU A 202 1.10 6.85 -8.91
CA LEU A 202 1.00 7.33 -10.29
C LEU A 202 1.59 6.27 -11.21
N ASP A 203 0.92 6.01 -12.34
CA ASP A 203 1.46 5.08 -13.32
C ASP A 203 2.84 5.60 -13.76
N TRP A 204 3.89 4.81 -13.53
CA TRP A 204 5.26 5.18 -13.91
C TRP A 204 5.36 5.62 -15.38
N LYS A 205 4.57 5.00 -16.25
CA LYS A 205 4.45 5.35 -17.67
C LYS A 205 3.99 6.79 -17.92
N LYS A 206 3.10 7.32 -17.08
CA LYS A 206 2.60 8.70 -17.17
C LYS A 206 3.63 9.71 -16.68
N ILE A 207 4.38 9.37 -15.64
CA ILE A 207 5.52 10.17 -15.18
C ILE A 207 6.59 10.23 -16.28
N LEU A 208 6.87 9.07 -16.88
CA LEU A 208 7.88 8.92 -17.92
C LEU A 208 7.50 9.69 -19.20
N THR A 209 6.26 9.57 -19.68
CA THR A 209 5.80 10.23 -20.92
C THR A 209 5.82 11.76 -20.85
N PHE A 210 5.61 12.35 -19.67
CA PHE A 210 5.70 13.80 -19.49
C PHE A 210 7.13 14.28 -19.21
N GLY A 211 7.91 13.52 -18.43
CA GLY A 211 9.26 13.91 -18.02
C GLY A 211 10.36 13.65 -19.06
N LEU A 212 10.30 12.54 -19.80
CA LEU A 212 11.33 12.18 -20.79
C LEU A 212 11.55 13.22 -21.90
N PRO A 213 10.52 13.82 -22.52
CA PRO A 213 10.75 14.77 -23.61
C PRO A 213 11.48 16.03 -23.13
N GLY A 214 11.22 16.52 -21.91
CA GLY A 214 11.93 17.67 -21.33
C GLY A 214 13.40 17.36 -21.04
N ILE A 215 13.68 16.17 -20.52
CA ILE A 215 15.05 15.72 -20.24
C ILE A 215 15.83 15.47 -21.54
N LEU A 216 15.22 14.81 -22.53
CA LEU A 216 15.85 14.58 -23.84
C LEU A 216 16.10 15.88 -24.61
N ALA A 217 15.17 16.83 -24.56
CA ALA A 217 15.35 18.15 -25.17
C ALA A 217 16.54 18.89 -24.53
N ALA A 218 16.66 18.86 -23.20
CA ALA A 218 17.80 19.46 -22.51
C ALA A 218 19.13 18.78 -22.87
N ILE A 219 19.17 17.45 -22.92
CA ILE A 219 20.36 16.69 -23.33
C ILE A 219 20.75 17.02 -24.79
N ALA A 220 19.77 17.14 -25.69
CA ALA A 220 20.01 17.49 -27.08
C ALA A 220 20.58 18.91 -27.25
N ILE A 221 20.05 19.88 -26.49
CA ILE A 221 20.54 21.28 -26.50
C ILE A 221 21.99 21.35 -25.99
N ILE A 222 22.33 20.57 -24.96
CA ILE A 222 23.68 20.47 -24.43
C ILE A 222 24.61 19.79 -25.45
N SER A 223 24.18 18.70 -26.09
CA SER A 223 24.99 17.95 -27.06
C SER A 223 25.22 18.70 -28.38
N LEU A 224 24.30 19.57 -28.80
CA LEU A 224 24.41 20.40 -30.01
C LEU A 224 25.19 21.70 -29.79
N ASN A 225 25.62 21.99 -28.55
CA ASN A 225 26.49 23.11 -28.18
C ASN A 225 25.98 24.50 -28.65
N ILE A 226 24.65 24.68 -28.66
CA ILE A 226 23.97 25.88 -29.20
C ILE A 226 24.21 27.11 -28.29
N MET A 227 24.41 26.92 -26.98
CA MET A 227 24.76 27.96 -26.01
C MET A 227 25.65 27.40 -24.86
N PRO A 228 26.97 27.63 -24.89
CA PRO A 228 27.91 27.04 -23.92
C PRO A 228 27.71 27.53 -22.48
N ASP A 229 27.51 28.84 -22.28
CA ASP A 229 27.48 29.47 -20.94
C ASP A 229 26.19 29.25 -20.14
N VAL A 230 25.07 28.92 -20.79
CA VAL A 230 23.76 28.72 -20.13
C VAL A 230 23.29 27.27 -20.12
N SER A 231 24.09 26.34 -20.63
CA SER A 231 23.79 24.90 -20.73
C SER A 231 23.32 24.27 -19.41
N LEU A 232 23.94 24.63 -18.28
CA LEU A 232 23.59 24.14 -16.94
C LEU A 232 22.25 24.69 -16.43
N TYR A 233 21.96 25.97 -16.67
CA TYR A 233 20.70 26.59 -16.27
C TYR A 233 19.52 26.04 -17.07
N VAL A 234 19.72 25.78 -18.37
CA VAL A 234 18.72 25.15 -19.23
C VAL A 234 18.38 23.74 -18.74
N LEU A 235 19.38 22.94 -18.33
CA LEU A 235 19.15 21.63 -17.72
C LEU A 235 18.32 21.73 -16.42
N GLY A 236 18.68 22.68 -15.54
CA GLY A 236 17.96 22.91 -14.29
C GLY A 236 16.49 23.26 -14.51
N VAL A 237 16.21 24.19 -15.42
CA VAL A 237 14.83 24.58 -15.76
C VAL A 237 14.05 23.42 -16.39
N ALA A 238 14.70 22.61 -17.24
CA ALA A 238 14.08 21.44 -17.83
C ALA A 238 13.70 20.37 -16.79
N LEU A 239 14.56 20.15 -15.79
CA LEU A 239 14.27 19.19 -14.70
C LEU A 239 13.15 19.67 -13.78
N ILE A 240 13.10 20.98 -13.47
CA ILE A 240 12.04 21.57 -12.65
C ILE A 240 10.68 21.47 -13.38
N THR A 241 10.65 21.83 -14.66
CA THR A 241 9.42 21.77 -15.47
C THR A 241 8.94 20.33 -15.70
N ALA A 242 9.86 19.39 -15.92
CA ALA A 242 9.55 17.96 -16.00
C ALA A 242 8.92 17.41 -14.70
N SER A 243 9.29 17.98 -13.55
CA SER A 243 8.81 17.53 -12.23
C SER A 243 7.47 18.17 -11.82
N PHE A 244 7.05 19.25 -12.47
CA PHE A 244 5.88 20.02 -12.07
C PHE A 244 4.56 19.25 -12.24
N TRP A 245 4.36 18.60 -13.39
CA TRP A 245 3.11 17.87 -13.67
C TRP A 245 2.92 16.61 -12.81
N PRO A 246 3.94 15.74 -12.61
CA PRO A 246 3.83 14.64 -11.66
C PRO A 246 3.48 15.10 -10.24
N ALA A 247 4.08 16.20 -9.77
CA ALA A 247 3.85 16.74 -8.44
C ALA A 247 2.39 17.18 -8.23
N LEU A 248 1.79 17.87 -9.20
CA LEU A 248 0.38 18.29 -9.11
C LEU A 248 -0.59 17.10 -9.07
N ASN A 249 -0.38 16.09 -9.92
CA ASN A 249 -1.23 14.90 -9.92
C ASN A 249 -1.07 14.07 -8.65
N PHE A 250 0.15 13.99 -8.11
CA PHE A 250 0.40 13.31 -6.85
C PHE A 250 -0.31 14.00 -5.69
N LYS A 251 -0.24 15.34 -5.63
CA LYS A 251 -0.91 16.15 -4.61
C LYS A 251 -2.41 15.83 -4.51
N ASN A 252 -3.10 15.72 -5.65
CA ASN A 252 -4.53 15.42 -5.64
C ASN A 252 -4.83 14.01 -5.11
N LYS A 253 -4.04 13.01 -5.49
CA LYS A 253 -4.19 11.64 -4.98
C LYS A 253 -3.88 11.53 -3.48
N TYR A 254 -2.82 12.21 -3.04
CA TYR A 254 -2.41 12.25 -1.65
C TYR A 254 -3.44 12.97 -0.77
N LYS A 255 -3.96 14.10 -1.25
CA LYS A 255 -5.03 14.82 -0.57
C LYS A 255 -6.29 13.96 -0.46
N PHE A 256 -6.64 13.22 -1.51
CA PHE A 256 -7.75 12.26 -1.46
C PHE A 256 -7.58 11.20 -0.36
N SER A 257 -6.37 10.64 -0.17
CA SER A 257 -6.14 9.67 0.91
C SER A 257 -6.28 10.28 2.30
N ILE A 258 -5.78 11.51 2.53
CA ILE A 258 -5.94 12.22 3.81
C ILE A 258 -7.41 12.57 4.08
N ASP A 259 -8.11 13.07 3.06
CA ASP A 259 -9.53 13.39 3.13
C ASP A 259 -10.35 12.12 3.40
N ALA A 260 -9.95 10.96 2.87
CA ALA A 260 -10.59 9.68 3.13
C ALA A 260 -10.34 9.16 4.56
N GLU A 261 -9.12 9.31 5.09
CA GLU A 261 -8.78 8.93 6.46
C GLU A 261 -9.56 9.76 7.48
N SER A 262 -9.46 11.08 7.36
CA SER A 262 -10.20 12.02 8.23
C SER A 262 -11.71 11.88 8.08
N GLY A 263 -12.21 11.73 6.85
CA GLY A 263 -13.62 11.52 6.57
C GLY A 263 -14.17 10.22 7.15
N THR A 264 -13.40 9.12 7.12
CA THR A 264 -13.82 7.85 7.72
C THR A 264 -13.97 7.99 9.24
N SER A 265 -13.03 8.65 9.92
CA SER A 265 -13.13 8.92 11.36
C SER A 265 -14.36 9.75 11.71
N GLN A 266 -14.62 10.82 10.95
CA GLN A 266 -15.80 11.66 11.11
C GLN A 266 -17.10 10.88 10.88
N ILE A 267 -17.19 10.06 9.84
CA ILE A 267 -18.35 9.22 9.56
C ILE A 267 -18.60 8.26 10.74
N MET A 268 -17.57 7.59 11.26
CA MET A 268 -17.72 6.67 12.39
C MET A 268 -18.21 7.38 13.65
N ARG A 269 -17.68 8.57 13.92
CA ARG A 269 -18.13 9.43 15.01
C ARG A 269 -19.60 9.83 14.84
N ASP A 270 -19.97 10.32 13.66
CA ASP A 270 -21.34 10.77 13.36
C ASP A 270 -22.33 9.60 13.42
N VAL A 271 -21.95 8.41 12.92
CA VAL A 271 -22.76 7.19 13.04
C VAL A 271 -22.97 6.82 14.51
N ALA A 272 -21.93 6.93 15.35
CA ALA A 272 -22.04 6.68 16.77
C ALA A 272 -22.93 7.72 17.48
N GLU A 273 -22.81 9.00 17.15
CA GLU A 273 -23.66 10.08 17.69
C GLU A 273 -25.12 9.91 17.24
N ALA A 274 -25.37 9.64 15.96
CA ALA A 274 -26.70 9.34 15.43
C ALA A 274 -27.31 8.10 16.08
N ARG A 275 -26.49 7.08 16.35
CA ARG A 275 -26.95 5.87 17.05
C ARG A 275 -27.31 6.15 18.50
N LYS A 276 -26.54 6.99 19.20
CA LYS A 276 -26.88 7.47 20.57
C LYS A 276 -28.19 8.25 20.58
N ALA A 277 -28.51 8.96 19.50
CA ALA A 277 -29.79 9.65 19.32
C ALA A 277 -30.97 8.72 18.98
N GLY A 278 -30.76 7.41 18.91
CA GLY A 278 -31.81 6.42 18.68
C GLY A 278 -32.20 6.20 17.22
N LEU A 279 -31.44 6.76 16.25
CA LEU A 279 -31.68 6.50 14.83
C LEU A 279 -31.41 5.03 14.48
N GLY A 280 -32.17 4.52 13.51
CA GLY A 280 -31.94 3.19 12.94
C GLY A 280 -30.56 3.11 12.25
N PRO A 281 -29.88 1.95 12.29
CA PRO A 281 -28.48 1.82 11.85
C PRO A 281 -28.27 2.25 10.39
N GLU A 282 -29.20 1.90 9.51
CA GLU A 282 -29.17 2.29 8.09
C GLU A 282 -29.30 3.82 7.91
N LYS A 283 -30.22 4.45 8.66
CA LYS A 283 -30.39 5.91 8.64
C LYS A 283 -29.16 6.63 9.17
N CYS A 284 -28.49 6.09 10.21
CA CYS A 284 -27.23 6.64 10.70
C CYS A 284 -26.19 6.69 9.59
N VAL A 285 -25.98 5.59 8.86
CA VAL A 285 -24.99 5.51 7.79
C VAL A 285 -25.34 6.47 6.65
N ILE A 286 -26.58 6.48 6.17
CA ILE A 286 -27.03 7.35 5.08
C ILE A 286 -26.89 8.83 5.44
N GLN A 287 -27.24 9.21 6.67
CA GLN A 287 -27.18 10.61 7.11
C GLN A 287 -25.72 11.08 7.22
N SER A 288 -24.86 10.28 7.86
CA SER A 288 -23.44 10.64 8.00
C SER A 288 -22.76 10.73 6.63
N THR A 289 -23.02 9.78 5.74
CA THR A 289 -22.34 9.73 4.42
C THR A 289 -22.82 10.79 3.42
N LYS A 290 -23.99 11.42 3.62
CA LYS A 290 -24.52 12.50 2.78
C LYS A 290 -23.91 13.89 3.03
N ARG A 291 -23.12 14.05 4.10
CA ARG A 291 -22.47 15.33 4.42
C ARG A 291 -21.43 15.68 3.35
N LYS A 292 -21.19 16.98 3.14
CA LYS A 292 -20.18 17.50 2.19
C LYS A 292 -18.85 17.82 2.86
N ASP A 293 -18.64 17.33 4.08
CA ASP A 293 -17.52 17.74 4.94
C ASP A 293 -16.24 16.93 4.65
N TYR A 294 -16.28 15.95 3.72
CA TYR A 294 -15.20 14.98 3.47
C TYR A 294 -14.28 15.33 2.29
N GLY A 295 -14.25 16.59 1.85
CA GLY A 295 -13.33 17.06 0.80
C GLY A 295 -13.42 16.23 -0.51
N LEU A 296 -12.28 15.74 -0.99
CA LEU A 296 -12.18 14.90 -2.19
C LEU A 296 -12.80 13.50 -2.02
N PHE A 297 -13.07 13.06 -0.79
CA PHE A 297 -13.70 11.77 -0.49
C PHE A 297 -15.23 11.79 -0.59
N ASN A 298 -15.84 12.98 -0.63
CA ASN A 298 -17.29 13.16 -0.74
C ASN A 298 -17.97 12.33 -1.84
N PRO A 299 -17.43 12.18 -3.07
CA PRO A 299 -18.09 11.37 -4.10
C PRO A 299 -18.22 9.89 -3.71
N ILE A 300 -17.22 9.35 -2.99
CA ILE A 300 -17.25 7.96 -2.53
C ILE A 300 -18.18 7.82 -1.34
N ALA A 301 -18.10 8.73 -0.36
CA ALA A 301 -18.99 8.75 0.79
C ALA A 301 -20.47 8.79 0.34
N ASN A 302 -20.83 9.72 -0.54
CA ASN A 302 -22.19 9.81 -1.09
C ASN A 302 -22.60 8.55 -1.89
N GLY A 303 -21.64 7.86 -2.51
CA GLY A 303 -21.88 6.58 -3.19
C GLY A 303 -22.33 5.47 -2.24
N ILE A 304 -21.89 5.50 -0.98
CA ILE A 304 -22.32 4.56 0.07
C ILE A 304 -23.77 4.84 0.48
N ALA A 305 -24.20 6.11 0.47
CA ALA A 305 -25.55 6.52 0.85
C ALA A 305 -26.63 6.18 -0.19
N ASN A 306 -26.22 5.99 -1.45
CA ASN A 306 -27.11 5.84 -2.60
C ASN A 306 -27.27 4.37 -3.05
N LYS A 307 -26.62 3.42 -2.37
CA LYS A 307 -26.75 1.98 -2.57
C LYS A 307 -27.52 1.37 -1.41
#